data_AF-A0A1E1LGT0-F1
#
_entry.id   AF-A0A1E1LGT0-F1
#
_cell.length_a   1.000
_cell.length_b   1.000
_cell.length_c   1.000
_cell.angle_alpha   90.00
_cell.angle_beta   90.00
_cell.angle_gamma   90.00
#
_symmetry.space_group_name_H-M   'P 1'
#
loop_
_entity.id
_entity.type
_entity.pdbx_description
1 polymer ?
#
loop_
_entity_poly.entity_id
_entity_poly.type
_entity_poly.pdbx_seq_one_letter_code
_entity_poly.pdbx_strand_id
1 'polypeptide(L)'
;MAPPTIQTYHCLCTTLLIASTHTLSSLPRRSNISSSSSSHSDAALILPLPSSPPSSTDANDLPPHGHTTLLSLSADHKATLVRRDQGFEKRLLYRCGRCRLVVGYSLELPPHPPRSIPSNQTNVEMDIDSTFSKSTATEQEYDGKILYILPGGVTSTAVMSSGRKIGEGDVDIAFSSTGGGRKAVPVFE
;
A
#
# COMPACT_ATOMS: atom_id res chain seq x y z
N MET A 1 -19.29 -21.64 -10.29
CA MET A 1 -18.46 -20.45 -10.04
C MET A 1 -17.21 -20.56 -10.90
N ALA A 2 -16.82 -19.53 -11.66
CA ALA A 2 -15.52 -19.55 -12.33
C ALA A 2 -14.40 -19.38 -11.28
N PRO A 3 -13.24 -20.04 -11.44
CA PRO A 3 -12.13 -19.87 -10.50
C PRO A 3 -11.64 -18.41 -10.49
N PRO A 4 -11.19 -17.89 -9.34
CA PRO A 4 -10.68 -16.52 -9.25
C PRO A 4 -9.43 -16.35 -10.11
N THR A 5 -9.30 -15.19 -10.76
CA THR A 5 -8.09 -14.87 -11.53
C THR A 5 -6.97 -14.46 -10.58
N ILE A 6 -5.82 -15.12 -10.69
CA ILE A 6 -4.62 -14.82 -9.89
C ILE A 6 -3.66 -13.98 -10.73
N GLN A 7 -3.35 -12.78 -10.26
CA GLN A 7 -2.32 -11.91 -10.81
C GLN A 7 -1.01 -12.11 -10.06
N THR A 8 0.09 -12.12 -10.80
CA THR A 8 1.44 -12.31 -10.24
C THR A 8 2.30 -11.09 -10.53
N TYR A 9 3.12 -10.70 -9.56
CA TYR A 9 3.93 -9.50 -9.60
C TYR A 9 5.36 -9.78 -9.16
N HIS A 10 6.29 -9.21 -9.91
CA HIS A 10 7.71 -9.50 -9.86
C HIS A 10 8.51 -8.26 -9.49
N CYS A 11 9.69 -8.50 -8.93
CA CYS A 11 10.73 -7.49 -8.82
C CYS A 11 11.35 -7.21 -10.20
N LEU A 12 12.02 -6.08 -10.34
CA LEU A 12 12.85 -5.76 -11.51
C LEU A 12 13.95 -6.81 -11.76
N CYS A 13 14.39 -7.52 -10.73
CA CYS A 13 15.32 -8.64 -10.84
C CYS A 13 14.66 -9.98 -11.22
N THR A 14 13.43 -9.94 -11.74
CA THR A 14 12.59 -11.07 -12.16
C THR A 14 12.16 -12.05 -11.08
N THR A 15 12.43 -11.78 -9.81
CA THR A 15 11.94 -12.59 -8.69
C THR A 15 10.46 -12.37 -8.45
N LEU A 16 9.68 -13.45 -8.32
CA LEU A 16 8.26 -13.39 -7.97
C LEU A 16 8.08 -12.95 -6.51
N LEU A 17 7.34 -11.84 -6.32
CA LEU A 17 7.17 -11.21 -5.01
C LEU A 17 5.77 -11.41 -4.43
N ILE A 18 4.75 -11.26 -5.27
CA ILE A 18 3.34 -11.21 -4.84
C ILE A 18 2.50 -12.05 -5.80
N ALA A 19 1.61 -12.88 -5.25
CA ALA A 19 0.49 -13.47 -5.96
C ALA A 19 -0.80 -12.95 -5.31
N SER A 20 -1.69 -12.33 -6.08
CA SER A 20 -2.87 -11.67 -5.56
C SER A 20 -4.07 -11.82 -6.49
N THR A 21 -5.27 -11.88 -5.92
CA THR A 21 -6.51 -11.75 -6.68
C THR A 21 -6.82 -10.29 -7.04
N HIS A 22 -6.06 -9.33 -6.51
CA HIS A 22 -6.20 -7.92 -6.85
C HIS A 22 -5.45 -7.57 -8.13
N THR A 23 -6.09 -6.73 -8.94
CA THR A 23 -5.40 -6.00 -9.99
C THR A 23 -4.80 -4.74 -9.36
N LEU A 24 -3.47 -4.61 -9.34
CA LEU A 24 -2.81 -3.49 -8.65
C LEU A 24 -3.25 -2.12 -9.18
N SER A 25 -3.62 -1.99 -10.45
CA SER A 25 -4.09 -0.73 -11.03
C SER A 25 -5.48 -0.28 -10.51
N SER A 26 -6.30 -1.21 -10.00
CA SER A 26 -7.60 -0.87 -9.42
C SER A 26 -7.52 -0.56 -7.93
N LEU A 27 -6.35 -0.72 -7.31
CA LEU A 27 -6.19 -0.46 -5.88
C LEU A 27 -6.14 1.06 -5.62
N PRO A 28 -6.71 1.50 -4.48
CA PRO A 28 -6.60 2.88 -4.09
C PRO A 28 -5.13 3.24 -3.83
N ARG A 29 -4.77 4.44 -4.26
CA ARG A 29 -3.47 5.04 -3.96
C ARG A 29 -3.59 5.90 -2.72
N ARG A 30 -2.54 5.89 -1.93
CA ARG A 30 -2.39 6.76 -0.77
C ARG A 30 -2.33 8.21 -1.25
N SER A 31 -3.45 8.94 -1.16
CA SER A 31 -3.56 10.35 -1.53
C SER A 31 -3.14 11.27 -0.38
N ASN A 32 -2.76 12.49 -0.72
CA ASN A 32 -2.70 13.60 0.23
C ASN A 32 -4.12 14.15 0.40
N ILE A 33 -4.75 13.92 1.56
CA ILE A 33 -5.93 14.68 2.00
C ILE A 33 -5.45 16.06 2.46
N SER A 34 -4.86 16.83 1.54
CA SER A 34 -4.62 18.27 1.67
C SER A 34 -3.88 18.72 0.42
N SER A 35 -4.66 19.17 -0.55
CA SER A 35 -4.25 20.12 -1.57
C SER A 35 -3.30 21.19 -1.00
N SER A 36 -2.24 21.48 -1.76
CA SER A 36 -1.22 22.53 -1.56
C SER A 36 -0.04 22.21 -0.62
N SER A 37 1.10 21.92 -1.25
CA SER A 37 2.47 22.23 -0.75
C SER A 37 3.16 21.33 0.30
N SER A 38 3.16 20.00 0.14
CA SER A 38 4.19 19.17 0.81
C SER A 38 4.74 18.03 -0.08
N SER A 39 6.03 18.14 -0.41
CA SER A 39 6.76 17.39 -1.46
C SER A 39 7.04 15.90 -1.18
N HIS A 40 6.21 15.20 -0.41
CA HIS A 40 6.59 13.86 0.12
C HIS A 40 5.44 12.83 0.16
N SER A 41 4.49 12.87 -0.78
CA SER A 41 3.56 11.74 -0.99
C SER A 41 4.17 10.70 -1.91
N ASP A 42 4.30 9.46 -1.44
CA ASP A 42 4.91 8.35 -2.19
C ASP A 42 3.93 7.66 -3.16
N ALA A 43 2.68 8.13 -3.27
CA ALA A 43 1.63 7.61 -4.16
C ALA A 43 1.48 6.07 -4.12
N ALA A 44 1.79 5.47 -2.96
CA ALA A 44 1.84 4.03 -2.78
C ALA A 44 0.46 3.40 -2.95
N LEU A 45 0.41 2.23 -3.58
CA LEU A 45 -0.80 1.41 -3.70
C LEU A 45 -1.10 0.75 -2.37
N ILE A 46 -2.36 0.82 -1.94
CA ILE A 46 -2.83 0.24 -0.69
C ILE A 46 -3.29 -1.18 -0.98
N LEU A 47 -2.47 -2.16 -0.60
CA LEU A 47 -2.76 -3.58 -0.76
C LEU A 47 -3.17 -4.21 0.59
N PRO A 48 -4.43 -4.67 0.72
CA PRO A 48 -4.86 -5.45 1.88
C PRO A 48 -4.21 -6.85 1.89
N LEU A 49 -3.70 -7.28 3.05
CA LEU A 49 -3.16 -8.62 3.30
C LEU A 49 -4.09 -9.42 4.22
N PRO A 50 -4.43 -10.67 3.88
CA PRO A 50 -5.38 -11.47 4.64
C PRO A 50 -5.03 -11.53 6.15
N SER A 51 -6.01 -11.25 7.01
CA SER A 51 -5.83 -11.23 8.48
C SER A 51 -5.52 -12.61 9.06
N SER A 52 -5.99 -13.67 8.40
CA SER A 52 -5.75 -15.06 8.77
C SER A 52 -5.54 -15.92 7.52
N PRO A 53 -4.76 -17.02 7.62
CA PRO A 53 -4.74 -18.02 6.56
C PRO A 53 -6.15 -18.60 6.39
N PRO A 54 -6.58 -18.91 5.15
CA PRO A 54 -7.90 -19.50 4.93
C PRO A 54 -8.00 -20.81 5.70
N SER A 55 -8.92 -20.87 6.68
CA SER A 55 -9.23 -22.12 7.36
C SER A 55 -9.80 -23.10 6.34
N SER A 56 -9.29 -24.32 6.33
CA SER A 56 -9.47 -25.34 5.30
C SER A 56 -10.91 -25.88 5.11
N THR A 57 -11.91 -25.24 5.69
CA THR A 57 -13.27 -25.78 5.74
C THR A 57 -14.10 -25.45 4.50
N ASP A 58 -13.82 -24.35 3.80
CA ASP A 58 -14.55 -23.97 2.58
C ASP A 58 -13.59 -23.46 1.50
N ALA A 59 -13.06 -24.39 0.69
CA ALA A 59 -12.10 -24.11 -0.39
C ALA A 59 -12.65 -23.21 -1.53
N ASN A 60 -13.90 -22.75 -1.43
CA ASN A 60 -14.58 -21.94 -2.45
C ASN A 60 -14.90 -20.51 -2.03
N ASP A 61 -14.80 -20.16 -0.73
CA ASP A 61 -15.11 -18.82 -0.25
C ASP A 61 -13.81 -18.02 -0.06
N LEU A 62 -13.42 -17.28 -1.11
CA LEU A 62 -12.40 -16.25 -0.97
C LEU A 62 -12.94 -15.15 -0.04
N PRO A 63 -12.09 -14.55 0.82
CA PRO A 63 -12.50 -13.39 1.60
C PRO A 63 -13.10 -12.31 0.71
N PRO A 64 -14.14 -11.57 1.16
CA PRO A 64 -14.77 -10.51 0.38
C PRO A 64 -13.77 -9.42 -0.05
N HIS A 65 -12.69 -9.25 0.71
CA HIS A 65 -11.62 -8.30 0.45
C HIS A 65 -10.49 -8.86 -0.42
N GLY A 66 -10.64 -10.05 -1.03
CA GLY A 66 -9.61 -10.69 -1.84
C GLY A 66 -8.51 -11.37 -1.03
N HIS A 67 -7.57 -11.99 -1.74
CA HIS A 67 -6.46 -12.72 -1.14
C HIS A 67 -5.13 -12.34 -1.79
N THR A 68 -4.11 -12.17 -0.95
CA THR A 68 -2.74 -11.89 -1.39
C THR A 68 -1.74 -12.73 -0.60
N THR A 69 -0.87 -13.42 -1.33
CA THR A 69 0.27 -14.17 -0.79
C THR A 69 1.56 -13.42 -1.10
N LEU A 70 2.39 -13.20 -0.07
CA LEU A 70 3.74 -12.68 -0.20
C LEU A 70 4.72 -13.86 -0.33
N LEU A 71 5.58 -13.86 -1.35
CA LEU A 71 6.50 -14.96 -1.63
C LEU A 71 7.94 -14.59 -1.25
N SER A 72 8.65 -13.86 -2.12
CA SER A 72 10.04 -13.45 -1.89
C SER A 72 10.15 -12.01 -1.38
N LEU A 73 9.28 -11.62 -0.45
CA LEU A 73 9.27 -10.31 0.21
C LEU A 73 9.63 -10.46 1.68
N SER A 74 10.68 -9.79 2.12
CA SER A 74 11.11 -9.76 3.53
C SER A 74 10.93 -8.37 4.11
N ALA A 75 10.29 -8.26 5.27
CA ALA A 75 10.29 -7.03 6.04
C ALA A 75 11.68 -6.79 6.69
N ASP A 76 12.12 -5.54 6.70
CA ASP A 76 13.31 -5.12 7.43
C ASP A 76 13.10 -5.32 8.95
N HIS A 77 14.17 -5.62 9.68
CA HIS A 77 14.10 -5.77 11.14
C HIS A 77 14.03 -4.42 11.88
N LYS A 78 14.44 -3.34 11.22
CA LYS A 78 14.48 -1.99 11.78
C LYS A 78 13.48 -1.12 11.06
N ALA A 79 12.55 -0.55 11.83
CA ALA A 79 11.66 0.46 11.30
C ALA A 79 12.41 1.76 10.97
N THR A 80 12.01 2.40 9.88
CA THR A 80 12.50 3.71 9.44
C THR A 80 11.50 4.77 9.84
N LEU A 81 11.97 5.85 10.48
CA LEU A 81 11.14 7.02 10.80
C LEU A 81 11.17 8.00 9.64
N VAL A 82 10.01 8.31 9.07
CA VAL A 82 9.85 9.29 8.00
C VAL A 82 9.14 10.51 8.56
N ARG A 83 9.76 11.70 8.43
CA ARG A 83 9.15 12.97 8.82
C ARG A 83 8.15 13.41 7.74
N ARG A 84 6.95 13.74 8.17
CA ARG A 84 5.88 14.35 7.37
C ARG A 84 5.43 15.67 7.98
N ASP A 85 4.55 16.35 7.27
CA ASP A 85 3.90 17.59 7.70
C ASP A 85 3.11 17.43 9.01
N GLN A 86 2.37 16.32 9.16
CA GLN A 86 1.55 16.03 10.33
C GLN A 86 2.27 15.22 11.43
N GLY A 87 3.58 14.99 11.32
CA GLY A 87 4.34 14.26 12.34
C GLY A 87 5.33 13.24 11.77
N PHE A 88 5.56 12.15 12.49
CA PHE A 88 6.47 11.07 12.09
C PHE A 88 5.70 9.79 11.78
N GLU A 89 6.06 9.13 10.69
CA GLU A 89 5.59 7.79 10.38
C GLU A 89 6.69 6.76 10.62
N LYS A 90 6.36 5.73 11.40
CA LYS A 90 7.23 4.57 11.59
C LYS A 90 6.88 3.52 10.52
N ARG A 91 7.81 3.29 9.59
CA ARG A 91 7.64 2.40 8.44
C ARG A 91 8.53 1.18 8.55
N LEU A 92 7.95 0.00 8.37
CA LEU A 92 8.70 -1.24 8.20
C LEU A 92 8.84 -1.53 6.70
N LEU A 93 10.05 -1.41 6.14
CA LEU A 93 10.27 -1.55 4.71
C LEU A 93 10.22 -3.02 4.28
N TYR A 94 9.59 -3.30 3.15
CA TYR A 94 9.59 -4.61 2.51
C TYR A 94 10.55 -4.62 1.33
N ARG A 95 11.42 -5.63 1.29
CA ARG A 95 12.47 -5.81 0.28
C ARG A 95 12.31 -7.11 -0.47
N CYS A 96 12.74 -7.10 -1.73
CA CYS A 96 12.93 -8.33 -2.49
C CYS A 96 13.99 -9.22 -1.81
N GLY A 97 13.68 -10.49 -1.58
CA GLY A 97 14.59 -11.47 -0.98
C GLY A 97 15.85 -11.75 -1.79
N ARG A 98 15.83 -11.48 -3.12
CA ARG A 98 16.99 -11.67 -4.02
C ARG A 98 17.89 -10.44 -4.09
N CYS A 99 17.38 -9.30 -4.58
CA CYS A 99 18.19 -8.12 -4.86
C CYS A 99 18.10 -7.01 -3.79
N ARG A 100 17.30 -7.21 -2.73
CA ARG A 100 17.07 -6.25 -1.64
C ARG A 100 16.50 -4.88 -2.05
N LEU A 101 16.00 -4.75 -3.30
CA LEU A 101 15.24 -3.58 -3.75
C LEU A 101 14.05 -3.36 -2.81
N VAL A 102 13.84 -2.10 -2.39
CA VAL A 102 12.67 -1.71 -1.58
C VAL A 102 11.45 -1.69 -2.49
N VAL A 103 10.43 -2.46 -2.11
CA VAL A 103 9.21 -2.66 -2.90
C VAL A 103 8.03 -1.92 -2.28
N GLY A 104 8.01 -1.82 -0.95
CA GLY A 104 6.90 -1.26 -0.21
C GLY A 104 7.22 -1.09 1.26
N TYR A 105 6.20 -0.78 2.05
CA TYR A 105 6.31 -0.70 3.49
C TYR A 105 4.97 -1.02 4.17
N SER A 106 5.01 -1.36 5.45
CA SER A 106 3.84 -1.30 6.33
C SER A 106 4.03 -0.19 7.35
N LEU A 107 2.93 0.40 7.81
CA LEU A 107 2.96 1.33 8.93
C LEU A 107 2.96 0.52 10.23
N GLU A 108 3.87 0.83 11.14
CA GLU A 108 3.82 0.32 12.49
C GLU A 108 2.87 1.22 13.29
N LEU A 109 1.58 0.90 13.25
CA LEU A 109 0.61 1.55 14.11
C LEU A 109 0.83 1.04 15.54
N PRO A 110 0.60 1.90 16.57
CA PRO A 110 0.47 1.41 17.93
C PRO A 110 -0.58 0.31 17.97
N PRO A 111 -0.36 -0.81 18.69
CA PRO A 111 -1.40 -1.80 18.87
C PRO A 111 -2.63 -1.09 19.43
N HIS A 112 -3.76 -1.17 18.71
CA HIS A 112 -5.02 -0.67 19.21
C HIS A 112 -5.26 -1.35 20.57
N PRO A 113 -5.60 -0.59 21.64
CA PRO A 113 -6.06 -1.23 22.85
C PRO A 113 -7.25 -2.12 22.46
N PRO A 114 -7.33 -3.37 22.96
CA PRO A 114 -8.45 -4.24 22.65
C PRO A 114 -9.71 -3.46 23.00
N ARG A 115 -10.58 -3.20 22.01
CA ARG A 115 -11.93 -2.73 22.30
C ARG A 115 -12.56 -3.84 23.13
N SER A 116 -12.59 -3.66 24.44
CA SER A 116 -13.36 -4.49 25.34
C SER A 116 -14.79 -4.47 24.81
N ILE A 117 -15.25 -5.60 24.30
CA ILE A 117 -16.67 -5.85 24.11
C ILE A 117 -17.29 -5.63 25.49
N PRO A 118 -18.16 -4.62 25.72
CA PRO A 118 -18.82 -4.51 27.00
C PRO A 118 -19.81 -5.68 27.10
N SER A 119 -19.42 -6.72 27.83
CA SER A 119 -20.33 -7.72 28.34
C SER A 119 -21.28 -7.04 29.32
N ASN A 120 -22.49 -6.77 28.83
CA ASN A 120 -23.78 -6.71 29.54
C ASN A 120 -23.82 -6.25 31.02
N GLN A 121 -24.55 -5.14 31.24
CA GLN A 121 -25.25 -4.70 32.48
C GLN A 121 -24.36 -4.21 33.65
N THR A 122 -24.44 -2.94 34.08
CA THR A 122 -25.60 -2.33 34.76
C THR A 122 -25.49 -0.79 34.81
N ASN A 123 -26.61 -0.11 34.55
CA ASN A 123 -27.08 1.18 35.10
C ASN A 123 -26.06 2.12 35.79
N VAL A 124 -25.67 3.23 35.12
CA VAL A 124 -25.63 4.59 35.72
C VAL A 124 -25.77 5.62 34.60
N GLU A 125 -26.76 6.50 34.72
CA GLU A 125 -26.98 7.66 33.83
C GLU A 125 -25.86 8.69 34.00
N MET A 126 -25.33 9.19 32.88
CA MET A 126 -24.78 10.55 32.83
C MET A 126 -24.96 11.12 31.42
N ASP A 127 -25.88 12.07 31.36
CA ASP A 127 -26.27 12.87 30.21
C ASP A 127 -25.18 13.92 29.89
N ILE A 128 -24.66 13.91 28.68
CA ILE A 128 -23.99 15.09 28.11
C ILE A 128 -24.23 15.15 26.60
N ASP A 129 -25.03 16.15 26.23
CA ASP A 129 -25.35 16.57 24.88
C ASP A 129 -24.07 16.85 24.08
N SER A 130 -23.88 16.11 23.00
CA SER A 130 -22.95 16.43 21.94
C SER A 130 -23.56 15.98 20.64
N THR A 131 -24.32 16.91 20.07
CA THR A 131 -24.86 16.91 18.73
C THR A 131 -23.71 16.80 17.72
N PHE A 132 -23.30 15.57 17.39
CA PHE A 132 -22.47 15.29 16.21
C PHE A 132 -23.13 14.21 15.38
N SER A 133 -23.51 14.62 14.18
CA SER A 133 -24.23 13.86 13.19
C SER A 133 -23.55 12.53 12.90
N LYS A 134 -24.28 11.46 13.24
CA LYS A 134 -24.06 10.08 12.85
C LYS A 134 -24.00 9.96 11.32
N SER A 135 -22.82 10.14 10.72
CA SER A 135 -22.56 9.65 9.37
C SER A 135 -22.43 8.14 9.46
N THR A 136 -23.52 7.45 9.16
CA THR A 136 -23.58 6.02 8.92
C THR A 136 -22.79 5.68 7.66
N ALA A 137 -21.46 5.69 7.75
CA ALA A 137 -20.64 4.84 6.92
C ALA A 137 -20.43 3.57 7.73
N THR A 138 -20.95 2.45 7.23
CA THR A 138 -20.48 1.12 7.62
C THR A 138 -19.01 1.01 7.20
N GLU A 139 -18.12 1.66 7.94
CA GLU A 139 -16.69 1.39 7.90
C GLU A 139 -16.52 0.02 8.53
N GLN A 140 -16.59 -1.03 7.71
CA GLN A 140 -16.02 -2.31 8.06
C GLN A 140 -14.51 -2.06 8.19
N GLU A 141 -14.09 -1.70 9.41
CA GLU A 141 -12.71 -1.45 9.79
C GLU A 141 -11.91 -2.71 9.43
N TYR A 142 -11.03 -2.58 8.45
CA TYR A 142 -10.21 -3.70 7.99
C TYR A 142 -9.18 -4.03 9.06
N ASP A 143 -9.42 -5.07 9.83
CA ASP A 143 -8.53 -5.57 10.90
C ASP A 143 -7.29 -6.34 10.36
N GLY A 144 -7.04 -6.26 9.05
CA GLY A 144 -5.90 -6.92 8.41
C GLY A 144 -4.66 -6.06 8.28
N LYS A 145 -3.53 -6.69 7.95
CA LYS A 145 -2.29 -5.97 7.68
C LYS A 145 -2.39 -5.28 6.31
N ILE A 146 -1.90 -4.05 6.22
CA ILE A 146 -1.85 -3.30 4.97
C ILE A 146 -0.40 -3.18 4.49
N LEU A 147 -0.17 -3.51 3.23
CA LEU A 147 1.10 -3.28 2.53
C LEU A 147 0.95 -2.09 1.57
N TYR A 148 1.77 -1.07 1.77
CA TYR A 148 1.88 0.08 0.87
C TYR A 148 2.95 -0.22 -0.17
N ILE A 149 2.55 -0.53 -1.40
CA ILE A 149 3.48 -0.84 -2.51
C ILE A 149 3.90 0.46 -3.16
N LEU A 150 5.22 0.71 -3.20
CA LEU A 150 5.76 1.91 -3.84
C LEU A 150 5.56 1.84 -5.36
N PRO A 151 5.32 2.99 -6.03
CA PRO A 151 5.32 3.05 -7.48
C PRO A 151 6.62 2.48 -8.06
N GLY A 152 6.51 1.63 -9.08
CA GLY A 152 7.66 0.94 -9.68
C GLY A 152 8.31 -0.15 -8.83
N GLY A 153 7.81 -0.41 -7.62
CA GLY A 153 8.34 -1.47 -6.74
C GLY A 153 8.08 -2.89 -7.27
N VAL A 154 7.05 -3.07 -8.10
CA VAL A 154 6.68 -4.34 -8.73
C VAL A 154 6.28 -4.16 -10.19
N THR A 155 6.39 -5.23 -10.98
CA THR A 155 5.90 -5.32 -12.35
C THR A 155 5.01 -6.56 -12.51
N SER A 156 3.95 -6.50 -13.33
CA SER A 156 3.09 -7.66 -13.53
C SER A 156 3.72 -8.67 -14.48
N THR A 157 3.36 -9.94 -14.32
CA THR A 157 3.79 -11.02 -15.24
C THR A 157 3.38 -10.75 -16.68
N ALA A 158 2.21 -10.14 -16.89
CA ALA A 158 1.73 -9.76 -18.22
C ALA A 158 2.66 -8.73 -18.89
N VAL A 159 3.19 -7.76 -18.12
CA VAL A 159 4.17 -6.80 -18.65
C VAL A 159 5.49 -7.50 -18.96
N MET A 160 5.98 -8.36 -18.08
CA MET A 160 7.22 -9.11 -18.33
C MET A 160 7.14 -10.03 -19.55
N SER A 161 6.00 -10.71 -19.76
CA SER A 161 5.80 -11.62 -20.90
C SER A 161 5.63 -10.87 -22.22
N SER A 162 5.15 -9.62 -22.18
CA SER A 162 4.99 -8.80 -23.39
C SER A 162 6.32 -8.43 -24.08
N GLY A 163 7.45 -8.54 -23.37
CA GLY A 163 8.76 -8.13 -23.88
C GLY A 163 8.91 -6.62 -24.11
N ARG A 164 7.88 -5.81 -23.78
CA ARG A 164 7.93 -4.36 -23.87
C ARG A 164 8.92 -3.83 -22.83
N LYS A 165 9.85 -2.98 -23.27
CA LYS A 165 10.75 -2.26 -22.38
C LYS A 165 9.95 -1.20 -21.62
N ILE A 166 10.00 -1.23 -20.29
CA ILE A 166 9.43 -0.21 -19.43
C ILE A 166 10.25 1.07 -19.64
N GLY A 167 9.61 2.13 -20.14
CA GLY A 167 10.23 3.44 -20.30
C GLY A 167 10.04 4.34 -19.08
N GLU A 168 10.73 5.48 -19.05
CA GLU A 168 10.60 6.46 -17.96
C GLU A 168 9.17 6.96 -17.79
N GLY A 169 8.41 7.11 -18.88
CA GLY A 169 7.00 7.52 -18.84
C GLY A 169 6.02 6.46 -18.33
N ASP A 170 6.42 5.19 -18.25
CA ASP A 170 5.60 4.12 -17.67
C ASP A 170 5.75 4.06 -16.13
N VAL A 171 6.73 4.79 -15.58
CA VAL A 171 6.92 4.95 -14.14
C VAL A 171 6.50 6.38 -13.82
N ASP A 172 5.42 6.59 -13.05
CA ASP A 172 4.96 7.93 -12.60
C ASP A 172 5.97 8.56 -11.59
N ILE A 173 7.25 8.63 -11.94
CA ILE A 173 8.26 9.42 -11.27
C ILE A 173 7.99 10.85 -11.69
N ALA A 174 7.06 11.52 -11.01
CA ALA A 174 6.90 12.96 -11.10
C ALA A 174 8.15 13.64 -10.51
N PHE A 175 9.25 13.61 -11.27
CA PHE A 175 10.42 14.42 -10.98
C PHE A 175 10.07 15.84 -11.42
N SER A 176 9.73 16.70 -10.47
CA SER A 176 9.66 18.14 -10.67
C SER A 176 11.07 18.71 -10.90
N SER A 177 11.74 18.29 -11.97
CA SER A 177 12.90 19.01 -12.49
C SER A 177 12.39 20.00 -13.52
N THR A 178 12.14 21.22 -13.06
CA THR A 178 12.09 22.40 -13.92
C THR A 178 13.51 22.61 -14.47
N GLY A 179 13.85 21.84 -15.50
CA GLY A 179 15.12 21.94 -16.22
C GLY A 179 15.10 23.22 -17.06
N GLY A 180 15.62 24.30 -16.48
CA GLY A 180 15.93 25.53 -17.20
C GLY A 180 16.80 25.21 -18.41
N GLY A 181 16.30 25.58 -19.59
CA GLY A 181 16.99 25.40 -20.86
C GLY A 181 18.37 26.04 -20.81
N ARG A 182 19.39 25.23 -21.06
CA ARG A 182 20.76 25.69 -21.30
C ARG A 182 20.73 26.41 -22.65
N LYS A 183 20.64 27.75 -22.64
CA LYS A 183 20.91 28.51 -23.86
C LYS A 183 22.36 28.28 -24.23
N ALA A 184 22.59 27.71 -25.41
CA ALA A 184 23.91 27.64 -26.02
C ALA A 184 24.45 29.08 -26.17
N VAL A 185 25.63 29.33 -25.63
CA VAL A 185 26.39 30.55 -25.87
C VAL A 185 27.12 30.36 -27.21
N PRO A 186 26.93 31.22 -28.22
CA PRO A 186 27.72 31.12 -29.43
C PRO A 186 29.18 31.51 -29.14
N VAL A 187 30.10 30.64 -29.57
CA VAL A 187 31.51 30.94 -29.73
C VAL A 187 31.63 31.94 -30.88
N PHE A 188 32.21 33.11 -30.62
CA PHE A 188 32.63 34.04 -31.66
C PHE A 188 34.09 33.73 -32.03
N GLU A 189 34.36 33.64 -33.34
CA GLU A 189 35.69 33.84 -33.94
C GLU A 189 36.11 35.31 -33.85
#